data_AF-A0A850HT21-F1
#
_entry.id   AF-A0A850HT21-F1
#
_cell.length_a   1.000
_cell.length_b   1.000
_cell.length_c   1.000
_cell.angle_alpha   90.00
_cell.angle_beta   90.00
_cell.angle_gamma   90.00
#
_symmetry.space_group_name_H-M   'P 1'
#
loop_
_entity.id
_entity.type
_entity.pdbx_description
1 polymer ?
#
loop_
_entity_poly.entity_id
_entity_poly.type
_entity_poly.pdbx_seq_one_letter_code
_entity_poly.pdbx_strand_id
1 'polypeptide(L)'
;MTDPYASLSRSNKPSPFQVVILFANGSWGIHDFQSFMDARDFYRNGISYSDRVQRVTVMENGNQMRAVWDASWDDQSKYAGLNN
;
A
#
# COMPACT_ATOMS: atom_id res chain seq x y z
N MET A 1 -38.63 22.12 -0.09
CA MET A 1 -37.28 22.67 0.17
C MET A 1 -36.29 21.58 -0.20
N THR A 2 -35.59 21.76 -1.32
CA THR A 2 -34.63 20.78 -1.84
C THR A 2 -33.27 21.17 -1.32
N ASP A 3 -32.62 20.30 -0.55
CA ASP A 3 -31.29 20.54 0.01
C ASP A 3 -30.27 20.67 -1.14
N PRO A 4 -29.65 21.84 -1.37
CA PRO A 4 -28.72 22.07 -2.47
C PRO A 4 -27.32 21.46 -2.21
N TYR A 5 -27.10 20.86 -1.04
CA TYR A 5 -25.83 20.25 -0.62
C TYR A 5 -25.82 18.72 -0.71
N ALA A 6 -26.91 18.08 -1.13
CA ALA A 6 -26.94 16.64 -1.40
C ALA A 6 -25.90 16.18 -2.46
N SER A 7 -25.34 17.12 -3.23
CA SER A 7 -24.27 16.90 -4.20
C SER A 7 -22.87 16.73 -3.59
N LEU A 8 -22.69 16.98 -2.28
CA LEU A 8 -21.44 16.72 -1.56
C LEU A 8 -21.45 15.36 -0.86
N SER A 9 -22.10 14.37 -1.46
CA SER A 9 -21.60 13.01 -1.35
C SER A 9 -20.23 12.99 -2.03
N ARG A 10 -19.19 13.50 -1.34
CA ARG A 10 -17.78 13.19 -1.61
C ARG A 10 -17.82 11.72 -1.97
N SER A 11 -17.38 11.41 -3.19
CA SER A 11 -17.27 10.03 -3.64
C SER A 11 -16.38 9.31 -2.65
N ASN A 12 -17.00 8.79 -1.59
CA ASN A 12 -16.43 7.87 -0.62
C ASN A 12 -16.40 6.48 -1.26
N LYS A 13 -16.26 6.45 -2.60
CA LYS A 13 -15.91 5.26 -3.32
C LYS A 13 -14.45 5.05 -2.94
N PRO A 14 -14.12 3.99 -2.19
CA PRO A 14 -12.73 3.65 -1.97
C PRO A 14 -12.06 3.62 -3.34
N SER A 15 -10.89 4.25 -3.44
CA SER A 15 -10.09 4.13 -4.66
C SER A 15 -9.92 2.64 -4.95
N PRO A 16 -10.07 2.22 -6.23
CA PRO A 16 -10.08 0.80 -6.56
C PRO A 16 -8.75 0.12 -6.20
N PHE A 17 -7.67 0.90 -6.07
CA PHE A 17 -6.38 0.42 -5.61
C PHE A 17 -5.83 1.30 -4.50
N GLN A 18 -5.28 0.68 -3.45
CA GLN A 18 -4.55 1.37 -2.39
C GLN A 18 -3.22 0.69 -2.15
N VAL A 19 -2.18 1.47 -1.90
CA VAL A 19 -0.89 0.98 -1.40
C VAL A 19 -0.77 1.40 0.05
N VAL A 20 -0.63 0.40 0.92
CA VAL A 20 -0.49 0.57 2.37
C VAL A 20 0.93 0.19 2.76
N ILE A 21 1.63 1.14 3.36
CA ILE A 21 3.01 1.02 3.82
C ILE A 21 2.97 0.96 5.34
N LEU A 22 3.36 -0.18 5.91
CA LEU A 22 3.66 -0.31 7.33
C LEU A 22 5.11 0.07 7.55
N PHE A 23 5.35 1.06 8.38
CA PHE A 23 6.69 1.47 8.79
C PHE A 23 7.14 0.72 10.05
N ALA A 24 8.45 0.57 10.23
CA ALA A 24 9.05 -0.13 11.37
C ALA A 24 8.71 0.50 12.74
N ASN A 25 8.31 1.77 12.76
CA ASN A 25 7.81 2.46 13.96
C ASN A 25 6.33 2.15 14.27
N GLY A 26 5.69 1.25 13.52
CA GLY A 26 4.29 0.86 13.66
C GLY A 26 3.27 1.82 13.02
N SER A 27 3.74 2.92 12.40
CA SER A 27 2.85 3.85 11.67
C SER A 27 2.51 3.33 10.27
N TRP A 28 1.43 3.88 9.71
CA TRP A 28 0.86 3.44 8.44
C TRP A 28 0.78 4.63 7.47
N GLY A 29 1.27 4.44 6.24
CA GLY A 29 1.06 5.34 5.12
C GLY A 29 0.09 4.71 4.13
N ILE A 30 -0.95 5.44 3.70
CA ILE A 30 -1.93 4.96 2.74
C ILE A 30 -1.91 5.88 1.52
N HIS A 31 -1.79 5.28 0.34
CA HIS A 31 -1.77 5.97 -0.94
C HIS A 31 -2.83 5.38 -1.86
N ASP A 32 -3.69 6.24 -2.40
CA ASP A 32 -4.81 5.87 -3.25
C ASP A 32 -4.47 5.98 -4.73
N PHE A 33 -4.89 5.00 -5.53
CA PHE A 33 -4.65 4.95 -6.98
C PHE A 33 -5.92 4.57 -7.74
N GLN A 34 -6.08 5.15 -8.94
CA GLN A 34 -7.20 4.86 -9.83
C GLN A 34 -6.94 3.62 -10.70
N SER A 35 -5.68 3.24 -10.90
CA SER A 35 -5.30 2.07 -11.69
C SER A 35 -4.29 1.19 -10.95
N PHE A 36 -4.34 -0.11 -11.23
CA PHE A 36 -3.33 -1.04 -10.74
C PHE A 36 -1.93 -0.72 -11.27
N MET A 37 -1.82 -0.19 -12.49
CA MET A 37 -0.53 0.16 -13.10
C MET A 37 0.16 1.28 -12.32
N ASP A 38 -0.56 2.32 -11.92
CA ASP A 38 0.00 3.42 -11.14
C ASP A 38 0.37 2.97 -9.72
N ALA A 39 -0.50 2.16 -9.09
CA ALA A 39 -0.20 1.56 -7.79
C ALA A 39 1.08 0.71 -7.86
N ARG A 40 1.22 -0.07 -8.94
CA ARG A 40 2.40 -0.90 -9.22
C ARG A 40 3.66 -0.08 -9.46
N ASP A 41 3.59 0.96 -10.26
CA ASP A 41 4.73 1.83 -10.48
C ASP A 41 5.17 2.49 -9.16
N PHE A 42 4.22 2.95 -8.35
CA PHE A 42 4.48 3.53 -7.05
C PHE A 42 5.19 2.56 -6.10
N TYR A 43 4.66 1.36 -5.85
CA TYR A 43 5.36 0.46 -4.92
C TYR A 43 6.66 -0.09 -5.51
N ARG A 44 6.81 -0.25 -6.82
CA ARG A 44 8.06 -0.75 -7.40
C ARG A 44 9.18 0.29 -7.45
N ASN A 45 8.84 1.54 -7.74
CA ASN A 45 9.81 2.58 -8.08
C ASN A 45 9.71 3.82 -7.17
N GLY A 46 8.53 4.09 -6.59
CA GLY A 46 8.27 5.27 -5.75
C GLY A 46 8.53 5.06 -4.26
N ILE A 47 8.61 3.82 -3.78
CA ILE A 47 8.93 3.50 -2.38
C ILE A 47 10.42 3.21 -2.25
N SER A 48 11.09 3.96 -1.38
CA SER A 48 12.44 3.63 -0.93
C SER A 48 12.37 2.60 0.20
N TYR A 49 12.72 1.35 -0.11
CA TYR A 49 12.79 0.22 0.81
C TYR A 49 13.99 0.35 1.77
N SER A 50 13.88 1.32 2.68
CA SER A 50 14.83 1.57 3.76
C SER A 50 14.47 0.80 5.03
N ASP A 51 15.34 0.84 6.04
CA ASP A 51 15.13 0.32 7.41
C ASP A 51 13.85 0.82 8.09
N ARG A 52 13.23 1.86 7.53
CA ARG A 52 11.98 2.44 8.01
C ARG A 52 10.74 1.73 7.49
N VAL A 53 10.80 0.99 6.38
CA VAL A 53 9.65 0.31 5.78
C VAL A 53 9.67 -1.16 6.21
N GLN A 54 8.58 -1.62 6.82
CA GLN A 54 8.44 -2.99 7.30
C GLN A 54 7.64 -3.87 6.32
N ARG A 55 6.56 -3.35 5.75
CA ARG A 55 5.71 -4.11 4.81
C ARG A 55 5.01 -3.17 3.85
N VAL A 56 4.87 -3.60 2.60
CA VAL A 56 4.05 -2.93 1.59
C VAL A 56 2.94 -3.88 1.14
N THR A 57 1.71 -3.39 1.24
CA THR A 57 0.49 -4.13 0.90
C THR A 57 -0.27 -3.37 -0.17
N VAL A 58 -0.77 -4.07 -1.18
CA VAL A 58 -1.71 -3.52 -2.16
C VAL A 58 -3.10 -4.01 -1.81
N MET A 59 -4.06 -3.11 -1.79
CA MET A 59 -5.48 -3.42 -1.64
C MET A 59 -6.19 -3.18 -2.96
N GLU A 60 -6.97 -4.16 -3.40
CA GLU A 60 -7.89 -4.01 -4.53
C GLU A 60 -9.33 -3.96 -4.03
N ASN A 61 -10.05 -2.90 -4.42
CA ASN A 61 -11.44 -2.61 -4.08
C ASN A 61 -11.74 -2.72 -2.56
N GLY A 62 -10.78 -2.37 -1.71
CA GLY A 62 -10.91 -2.42 -0.25
C GLY A 62 -10.99 -3.83 0.37
N ASN A 63 -11.07 -4.89 -0.45
CA ASN A 63 -11.40 -6.24 0.03
C ASN A 63 -10.26 -7.25 -0.07
N GLN A 64 -9.31 -7.07 -1.00
CA GLN A 64 -8.18 -7.99 -1.16
C GLN A 64 -6.86 -7.32 -0.80
N MET A 65 -6.39 -7.56 0.42
CA MET A 65 -5.04 -7.19 0.86
C MET A 65 -4.03 -8.21 0.35
N ARG A 66 -3.05 -7.77 -0.44
CA ARG A 66 -1.92 -8.59 -0.88
C ARG A 66 -0.61 -7.91 -0.51
N ALA A 67 0.16 -8.54 0.38
CA ALA A 67 1.53 -8.11 0.65
C ALA A 67 2.37 -8.31 -0.62
N VAL A 68 2.96 -7.22 -1.12
CA VAL A 68 3.85 -7.25 -2.30
C VAL A 68 5.32 -7.20 -1.91
N TRP A 69 5.61 -6.74 -0.69
CA TRP A 69 6.95 -6.75 -0.11
C TRP A 69 6.87 -6.76 1.42
N ASP A 70 7.82 -7.42 2.07
CA ASP A 70 7.95 -7.48 3.52
C ASP A 70 9.44 -7.59 3.89
N ALA A 71 9.88 -6.78 4.85
CA ALA A 71 11.27 -6.78 5.32
C ALA A 71 11.68 -8.15 5.91
N SER A 72 10.77 -8.87 6.55
CA SER A 72 11.04 -10.20 7.09
C SER A 72 11.30 -11.24 5.99
N TRP A 73 10.74 -11.07 4.79
CA TRP A 73 11.05 -11.95 3.65
C TRP A 73 12.45 -11.67 3.11
N ASP A 74 12.87 -10.40 3.10
CA ASP A 74 14.21 -9.99 2.68
C ASP A 74 15.28 -10.45 3.68
N ASP A 75 15.03 -10.31 4.99
CA ASP A 75 15.89 -10.83 6.06
C ASP A 75 16.01 -12.36 6.01
N GLN A 76 14.89 -13.07 5.85
CA GLN A 76 14.94 -14.54 5.69
C GLN A 76 15.70 -14.96 4.43
N SER A 77 15.58 -14.21 3.33
CA SER A 77 16.33 -14.47 2.10
C SER A 77 17.84 -14.26 2.29
N LYS A 78 18.25 -13.26 3.08
CA LYS A 78 19.66 -13.03 3.44
C LYS A 78 20.21 -14.12 4.37
N TYR A 79 19.44 -14.54 5.37
CA TYR A 79 19.83 -15.62 6.26
C TYR A 79 19.90 -16.98 5.55
N ALA A 80 19.02 -17.24 4.58
CA ALA A 80 19.09 -18.45 3.75
C ALA A 80 20.33 -18.49 2.82
N GLY A 81 20.91 -17.32 2.49
CA GLY A 81 22.11 -17.20 1.65
C GLY A 81 23.44 -17.19 2.42
N LEU A 82 23.43 -17.07 3.74
CA LEU A 82 24.64 -17.07 4.60
C LEU A 82 25.03 -18.46 5.13
N ASN A 83 24.39 -19.51 4.64
CA ASN A 83 24.63 -20.90 5.04
C ASN A 83 25.10 -21.79 3.86
N ASN A 84 25.81 -21.19 2.88
CA ASN A 84 26.50 -21.89 1.79
C ASN A 84 27.99 -21.53 1.79
#